data_AF-A0A967NT68-F1
#
_entry.id   AF-A0A967NT68-F1
#
_cell.length_a   1.000
_cell.length_b   1.000
_cell.length_c   1.000
_cell.angle_alpha   90.00
_cell.angle_beta   90.00
_cell.angle_gamma   90.00
#
_symmetry.space_group_name_H-M   'P 1'
#
loop_
_entity.id
_entity.type
_entity.pdbx_description
1 polymer ?
#
loop_
_entity_poly.entity_id
_entity_poly.type
_entity_poly.pdbx_seq_one_letter_code
_entity_poly.pdbx_strand_id
1 'polypeptide(L)'
;MCNEHGYVMAIEKMLGIEVPIRAQYIRVMFDEITRILNHLMWLGTHALDIGAMTVFLYCFREREDLMDMYEAVSGARMHAAYYRA
;
A
#
# COMPACT_ATOMS: atom_id res chain seq x y z
N MET A 1 -1.62 2.62 1.01
CA MET A 1 -1.83 3.43 2.23
C MET A 1 -1.03 4.75 2.24
N CYS A 2 -0.11 4.99 1.29
CA CYS A 2 0.71 6.20 1.25
C CYS A 2 -0.06 7.54 1.25
N ASN A 3 -1.25 7.59 0.64
CA ASN A 3 -2.10 8.79 0.66
C ASN A 3 -2.65 9.09 2.08
N GLU A 4 -3.02 8.04 2.81
CA GLU A 4 -3.46 8.16 4.21
C GLU A 4 -2.29 8.56 5.11
N HIS A 5 -1.07 8.08 4.82
CA HIS A 5 0.13 8.44 5.58
C HIS A 5 0.42 9.94 5.47
N GLY A 6 0.43 10.50 4.25
CA GLY A 6 0.65 11.93 4.05
C GLY A 6 -0.36 12.81 4.78
N TYR A 7 -1.62 12.37 4.83
CA TYR A 7 -2.68 13.05 5.59
C TYR A 7 -2.44 13.01 7.10
N VAL A 8 -2.16 11.83 7.65
CA VAL A 8 -1.93 11.64 9.10
C VAL A 8 -0.68 12.38 9.57
N MET A 9 0.40 12.34 8.80
CA MET A 9 1.64 13.07 9.12
C MET A 9 1.43 14.59 9.16
N ALA A 10 0.59 15.13 8.27
CA ALA A 10 0.25 16.55 8.30
C ALA A 10 -0.53 16.93 9.57
N ILE A 11 -1.47 16.09 10.01
CA ILE A 11 -2.24 16.30 11.25
C ILE A 11 -1.36 16.17 12.49
N GLU A 12 -0.53 15.12 12.57
CA GLU A 12 0.38 14.90 13.70
C GLU A 12 1.36 16.06 13.86
N LYS A 13 1.86 16.61 12.74
CA LYS A 13 2.73 17.78 12.74
C LYS A 13 2.02 19.05 13.21
N MET A 14 0.73 19.22 12.90
CA MET A 14 -0.07 20.35 13.41
C MET A 14 -0.39 20.22 14.91
N LEU A 15 -0.58 18.99 15.40
CA LEU A 15 -0.89 18.70 16.80
C LEU A 15 0.36 18.60 17.69
N GLY A 16 1.56 18.50 17.11
CA GLY A 16 2.82 18.38 17.84
C GLY A 16 2.96 17.07 18.62
N ILE A 17 2.29 16.01 18.18
CA ILE A 17 2.27 14.70 18.86
C ILE A 17 3.38 13.81 18.29
N GLU A 18 4.16 13.19 19.16
CA GLU A 18 5.13 12.16 18.75
C GLU A 18 4.45 10.79 18.66
N VAL A 19 4.53 10.19 17.47
CA VAL A 19 4.00 8.85 17.20
C VAL A 19 4.88 7.79 17.87
N PRO A 20 4.31 6.79 18.55
CA PRO A 20 5.10 5.72 19.15
C PRO A 20 5.91 4.95 18.10
N ILE A 21 7.13 4.55 18.47
CA ILE A 21 8.11 3.87 17.60
C ILE A 21 7.50 2.67 16.86
N ARG A 22 6.66 1.87 17.52
CA ARG A 22 6.00 0.71 16.90
C ARG A 22 5.09 1.12 15.73
N ALA A 23 4.35 2.22 15.85
CA ALA A 23 3.47 2.69 14.79
C ALA A 23 4.26 3.24 13.60
N GLN A 24 5.42 3.87 13.82
CA GLN A 24 6.31 4.30 12.75
C GLN A 24 6.81 3.11 11.91
N TYR A 25 7.26 2.02 12.55
CA TYR A 25 7.70 0.82 11.84
C TYR A 25 6.58 0.16 11.02
N ILE A 26 5.39 0.04 11.61
CA ILE A 26 4.23 -0.54 10.92
C ILE A 26 3.84 0.32 9.72
N ARG A 27 3.83 1.65 9.87
CA ARG A 27 3.54 2.58 8.77
C ARG A 27 4.52 2.40 7.61
N VAL A 28 5.82 2.47 7.88
CA VAL A 28 6.87 2.30 6.85
C VAL A 28 6.76 0.94 6.16
N MET A 29 6.50 -0.14 6.91
CA MET A 29 6.33 -1.47 6.33
C MET A 29 5.16 -1.53 5.33
N PHE A 30 3.98 -1.01 5.70
CA PHE A 30 2.81 -0.98 4.81
C PHE A 30 2.94 0.01 3.65
N ASP A 31 3.71 1.08 3.80
CA ASP A 31 4.04 1.98 2.70
C ASP A 31 4.89 1.28 1.65
N GLU A 32 5.91 0.52 2.06
CA GLU A 32 6.74 -0.24 1.13
C GLU A 32 5.96 -1.36 0.44
N ILE A 33 5.03 -2.02 1.14
CA ILE A 33 4.11 -2.96 0.49
C ILE A 33 3.21 -2.22 -0.53
N THR A 34 2.68 -1.04 -0.17
CA THR A 34 1.91 -0.21 -1.12
C THR A 34 2.75 0.15 -2.35
N ARG A 35 4.05 0.45 -2.16
CA ARG A 35 4.98 0.80 -3.23
C ARG A 35 5.17 -0.37 -4.20
N ILE A 36 5.44 -1.58 -3.68
CA ILE A 36 5.57 -2.79 -4.50
C ILE A 36 4.29 -3.05 -5.29
N LEU A 37 3.13 -2.94 -4.64
CA LEU A 37 1.83 -3.12 -5.26
C LEU A 37 1.60 -2.14 -6.42
N ASN A 38 1.99 -0.88 -6.25
CA ASN A 38 1.91 0.13 -7.30
C ASN A 38 2.87 -0.17 -8.48
N HIS A 39 4.09 -0.62 -8.20
CA HIS A 39 5.04 -1.01 -9.24
C HIS A 39 4.60 -2.27 -10.01
N LEU A 40 4.02 -3.26 -9.34
CA LEU A 40 3.44 -4.45 -9.99
C LEU A 40 2.28 -4.06 -10.92
N MET A 41 1.43 -3.12 -10.50
CA MET A 41 0.36 -2.60 -11.34
C MET A 41 0.93 -1.90 -12.57
N TRP A 42 1.89 -0.99 -12.39
CA TRP A 42 2.53 -0.26 -13.48
C TRP A 42 3.18 -1.20 -14.50
N LEU A 43 3.96 -2.18 -14.02
CA LEU A 43 4.65 -3.14 -14.88
C LEU A 43 3.66 -4.07 -15.60
N GLY A 44 2.62 -4.53 -14.90
CA GLY A 44 1.56 -5.35 -15.48
C GLY A 44 0.79 -4.62 -16.58
N THR A 45 0.32 -3.39 -16.33
CA THR A 45 -0.42 -2.60 -17.33
C THR A 45 0.45 -2.21 -18.51
N HIS A 46 1.71 -1.81 -18.26
CA HIS A 46 2.62 -1.45 -19.34
C HIS A 46 2.95 -2.65 -20.24
N ALA A 47 3.17 -3.83 -19.66
CA ALA A 47 3.35 -5.05 -20.42
C ALA A 47 2.09 -5.43 -21.21
N LEU A 48 0.90 -5.22 -20.64
CA LEU A 48 -0.37 -5.47 -21.31
C LEU A 48 -0.56 -4.54 -22.52
N ASP A 49 -0.22 -3.26 -22.39
CA ASP A 49 -0.30 -2.28 -23.49
C ASP A 49 0.63 -2.64 -24.67
N ILE A 50 1.75 -3.30 -24.39
CA ILE A 50 2.69 -3.83 -25.40
C ILE A 50 2.21 -5.17 -25.99
N GLY A 51 1.20 -5.81 -25.36
CA GLY A 51 0.60 -7.08 -25.80
C GLY A 51 1.09 -8.32 -25.06
N ALA A 52 1.91 -8.17 -24.00
CA ALA A 52 2.42 -9.28 -23.20
C ALA A 52 1.46 -9.66 -22.05
N MET A 53 0.46 -10.50 -22.35
CA MET A 53 -0.58 -10.92 -21.40
C MET A 53 -0.06 -11.77 -20.23
N THR A 54 1.04 -12.52 -20.41
CA THR A 54 1.57 -13.44 -19.40
C THR A 54 2.15 -12.70 -18.19
N VAL A 55 2.84 -11.59 -18.42
CA VAL A 55 3.44 -10.78 -17.36
C VAL A 55 2.36 -10.14 -16.49
N PHE A 56 1.27 -9.66 -17.11
CA PHE A 56 0.11 -9.14 -16.39
C PHE A 56 -0.47 -10.16 -15.41
N LEU A 57 -0.68 -11.41 -15.85
CA LEU A 57 -1.23 -12.47 -14.99
C LEU A 57 -0.32 -12.81 -13.80
N TYR A 58 1.00 -12.86 -14.01
CA TYR A 58 1.94 -13.08 -12.91
C TYR A 58 1.94 -11.91 -11.92
N CYS A 59 1.96 -10.67 -12.39
CA CYS A 59 1.91 -9.49 -11.52
C CYS A 59 0.61 -9.44 -10.69
N PHE A 60 -0.53 -9.84 -11.26
CA PHE A 60 -1.81 -9.89 -10.55
C PHE A 60 -1.88 -11.02 -9.52
N ARG A 61 -1.22 -12.16 -9.77
CA ARG A 61 -1.13 -13.24 -8.78
C ARG A 61 -0.39 -12.79 -7.52
N GLU A 62 0.81 -12.21 -7.67
CA GLU A 62 1.58 -11.68 -6.53
C GLU A 62 0.85 -10.50 -5.85
N ARG A 63 0.06 -9.74 -6.62
CA ARG A 63 -0.77 -8.67 -6.08
C ARG A 63 -1.90 -9.18 -5.18
N GLU A 64 -2.53 -10.32 -5.49
CA GLU A 64 -3.55 -10.92 -4.62
C GLU A 64 -2.96 -11.33 -3.27
N ASP A 65 -1.78 -11.97 -3.25
CA ASP A 65 -1.12 -12.35 -2.00
C ASP A 65 -0.85 -11.13 -1.09
N LEU A 66 -0.47 -10.00 -1.70
CA LEU A 66 -0.31 -8.73 -0.96
C LEU A 66 -1.65 -8.13 -0.53
N MET A 67 -2.73 -8.29 -1.31
CA MET A 67 -4.06 -7.82 -0.93
C MET A 67 -4.66 -8.63 0.22
N ASP A 68 -4.35 -9.91 0.33
CA ASP A 68 -4.74 -10.73 1.47
C ASP A 68 -4.07 -10.26 2.77
N MET A 69 -2.82 -9.77 2.69
CA MET A 69 -2.18 -9.09 3.83
C MET A 69 -2.90 -7.80 4.23
N TYR A 70 -3.45 -7.05 3.26
CA TYR A 70 -4.25 -5.86 3.54
C TYR A 70 -5.57 -6.20 4.22
N GLU A 71 -6.22 -7.26 3.76
CA GLU A 71 -7.47 -7.76 4.32
C GLU A 71 -7.27 -8.27 5.75
N ALA A 72 -6.19 -9.01 6.02
CA ALA A 72 -5.88 -9.51 7.36
C ALA A 72 -5.70 -8.38 8.39
N VAL A 73 -5.26 -7.19 7.95
CA VAL A 73 -4.90 -6.08 8.83
C VAL A 73 -6.03 -5.06 8.97
N SER A 74 -6.79 -4.82 7.90
CA SER A 74 -7.81 -3.76 7.84
C SER A 74 -9.24 -4.26 7.62
N GLY A 75 -9.43 -5.54 7.26
CA GLY A 75 -10.71 -6.11 6.86
C GLY A 75 -11.19 -5.65 5.47
N ALA A 76 -10.43 -4.79 4.78
CA ALA A 76 -10.75 -4.29 3.45
C ALA A 76 -9.59 -4.54 2.49
N ARG A 77 -9.91 -4.89 1.24
CA ARG A 77 -8.90 -5.24 0.24
C ARG A 77 -8.16 -4.03 -0.36
N MET A 78 -8.86 -2.94 -0.69
CA MET A 78 -8.23 -1.77 -1.35
C MET A 78 -8.28 -0.46 -0.57
N HIS A 79 -9.36 -0.18 0.16
CA HIS A 79 -9.51 1.04 0.94
C HIS A 79 -9.51 0.70 2.43
N ALA A 80 -8.31 0.64 2.99
CA ALA A 80 -8.07 0.13 4.34
C ALA A 80 -8.42 1.13 5.45
N ALA A 81 -8.39 2.45 5.20
CA ALA A 81 -8.59 3.49 6.22
C ALA A 81 -7.83 3.19 7.53
N TYR A 82 -6.61 2.68 7.36
CA TYR A 82 -5.84 2.02 8.42
C TYR A 82 -4.99 3.04 9.18
N TYR A 83 -4.46 4.04 8.49
CA TYR A 83 -3.77 5.13 9.17
C TYR A 83 -4.76 6.15 9.72
N ARG A 84 -4.67 6.39 11.02
CA ARG A 84 -5.44 7.39 11.75
C ARG A 84 -4.49 8.23 12.61
N ALA A 85 -4.85 9.51 12.77
CA ALA A 85 -4.18 10.46 13.66
C ALA A 85 -4.79 10.39 15.07
#